data_AF-A0A383C281-F1
#
_entry.id   AF-A0A383C281-F1
#
_cell.length_a   1.000
_cell.length_b   1.000
_cell.length_c   1.000
_cell.angle_alpha   90.00
_cell.angle_beta   90.00
_cell.angle_gamma   90.00
#
_symmetry.space_group_name_H-M   'P 1'
#
loop_
_entity.id
_entity.type
_entity.pdbx_description
1 polymer ?
#
loop_
_entity_poly.entity_id
_entity_poly.type
_entity_poly.pdbx_seq_one_letter_code
_entity_poly.pdbx_strand_id
1 'polypeptide(L)' 'MDLRKTAGAFLIACLPWLVGCPSGTRTGVQPEQTSKHVHDHPHHGPHDGELFAFDDGKYHAEAVADKSPGKVIIYMLDGE' A
#
# COMPACT_ATOMS: atom_id res chain seq x y z
N MET A 1 -4.49 -8.43 -63.25
CA MET A 1 -5.16 -7.16 -62.90
C MET A 1 -5.10 -7.03 -61.40
N ASP A 2 -4.00 -6.46 -60.91
CA ASP A 2 -3.67 -6.37 -59.49
C ASP A 2 -4.53 -5.30 -58.80
N LEU A 3 -5.27 -5.75 -57.78
CA LEU A 3 -6.24 -4.94 -57.06
C LEU A 3 -5.60 -4.27 -55.84
N ARG A 4 -5.10 -3.05 -56.09
CA ARG A 4 -5.25 -1.83 -55.27
C ARG A 4 -4.81 -1.87 -53.79
N LYS A 5 -3.71 -1.16 -53.55
CA LYS A 5 -3.37 -0.33 -52.37
C LYS A 5 -4.58 0.16 -51.54
N THR A 6 -4.55 -0.03 -50.22
CA THR A 6 -4.86 1.01 -49.23
C THR A 6 -4.11 0.76 -47.92
N ALA A 7 -3.31 1.76 -47.53
CA ALA A 7 -2.62 1.85 -46.26
C ALA A 7 -3.62 2.17 -45.14
N GLY A 8 -3.68 1.35 -44.11
CA GLY A 8 -4.38 1.65 -42.86
C GLY A 8 -3.38 1.99 -41.78
N ALA A 9 -3.12 3.29 -41.59
CA ALA A 9 -2.25 3.80 -40.54
C ALA A 9 -2.85 3.49 -39.16
N PHE A 10 -2.16 2.63 -38.43
CA PHE A 10 -2.29 2.44 -36.98
C PHE A 10 -1.57 3.62 -36.32
N LEU A 11 -2.26 4.48 -35.57
CA LEU A 11 -1.69 5.24 -34.45
C LEU A 11 -2.81 5.91 -33.65
N ILE A 12 -3.18 5.20 -32.61
CA ILE A 12 -4.11 5.56 -31.55
C ILE A 12 -3.61 6.87 -30.92
N ALA A 13 -4.40 7.93 -31.08
CA ALA A 13 -4.11 9.25 -30.54
C ALA A 13 -4.16 9.23 -29.01
N CYS A 14 -3.04 9.59 -28.37
CA CYS A 14 -2.92 9.96 -26.97
C CYS A 14 -3.94 11.06 -26.62
N LEU A 15 -4.91 10.77 -25.76
CA LEU A 15 -5.67 11.81 -25.05
C LEU A 15 -4.88 12.24 -23.80
N PRO A 16 -4.58 13.54 -23.64
CA PRO A 16 -3.80 14.05 -22.52
C PRO A 16 -4.62 14.13 -21.23
N TRP A 17 -3.89 13.94 -20.13
CA TRP A 17 -4.27 14.14 -18.74
C TRP A 17 -4.81 15.55 -18.42
N LEU A 18 -5.39 15.66 -17.22
CA LEU A 18 -5.53 16.84 -16.33
C LEU A 18 -6.98 17.30 -16.07
N VAL A 19 -7.72 16.53 -15.26
CA VAL A 19 -8.77 17.10 -14.39
C VAL A 19 -8.20 17.17 -12.97
N GLY A 20 -7.76 18.37 -12.58
CA GLY A 20 -7.24 18.65 -11.25
C GLY A 20 -8.35 18.62 -10.20
N CYS A 21 -8.14 17.86 -9.13
CA CYS A 21 -9.00 17.86 -7.95
C CYS A 21 -8.51 18.99 -7.01
N PRO A 22 -9.37 19.95 -6.61
CA PRO A 22 -8.97 21.01 -5.69
C PRO A 22 -8.74 20.42 -4.30
N SER A 23 -7.48 20.31 -3.89
CA SER A 23 -7.13 19.94 -2.51
C SER A 23 -7.33 21.16 -1.62
N GLY A 24 -8.48 21.20 -0.94
CA GLY A 24 -8.73 22.14 0.14
C GLY A 24 -7.68 22.00 1.23
N THR A 25 -7.17 23.13 1.70
CA THR A 25 -6.20 23.24 2.78
C THR A 25 -6.82 22.67 4.06
N ARG A 26 -6.47 21.43 4.42
CA ARG A 26 -6.73 20.92 5.76
C ARG A 26 -5.67 21.50 6.68
N THR A 27 -6.08 22.39 7.57
CA THR A 27 -5.30 22.81 8.73
C THR A 27 -5.12 21.59 9.62
N GLY A 28 -4.09 20.79 9.33
CA GLY A 28 -3.69 19.66 10.16
C GLY A 28 -3.00 20.19 11.41
N VAL A 29 -3.64 20.01 12.56
CA VAL A 29 -2.99 20.11 13.87
C VAL A 29 -1.75 19.21 13.81
N GLN A 30 -0.58 19.80 14.05
CA GLN A 30 0.67 19.05 14.13
C GLN A 30 0.57 18.11 15.33
N PRO A 31 0.68 16.77 15.15
CA PRO A 31 0.74 15.88 16.29
C PRO A 31 2.00 16.23 17.08
N GLU A 32 1.82 16.41 18.39
CA GLU A 32 2.91 16.56 19.35
C GLU A 32 3.92 15.44 19.11
N GLN A 33 5.20 15.78 19.03
CA GLN A 33 6.26 14.79 18.82
C GLN A 33 6.30 13.89 20.05
N THR A 34 5.65 12.72 19.95
CA THR A 34 5.77 11.67 20.96
C THR A 34 7.26 11.36 21.12
N SER A 35 7.75 11.56 22.34
CA SER A 35 9.08 11.14 22.76
C SER A 35 9.31 9.72 22.28
N LYS A 36 10.30 9.50 21.39
CA LYS A 36 10.67 8.16 20.92
C LYS A 36 11.18 7.36 22.11
N HIS A 37 10.28 6.60 22.72
CA HIS A 37 10.64 5.58 23.66
C HIS A 37 11.19 4.41 22.83
N VAL A 38 12.48 4.13 22.98
CA VAL A 38 13.14 3.03 22.28
C VAL A 38 12.72 1.76 22.98
N HIS A 39 11.62 1.17 22.52
CA HIS A 39 11.20 -0.14 22.95
C HIS A 39 11.79 -1.19 22.00
N ASP A 40 12.60 -2.06 22.59
CA ASP A 40 13.19 -3.20 21.92
C ASP A 40 12.09 -4.26 21.76
N HIS A 41 11.27 -4.10 20.72
CA HIS A 41 10.23 -5.07 20.37
C HIS A 41 10.73 -6.01 19.28
N PRO A 42 10.32 -7.29 19.30
CA PRO A 42 10.63 -8.22 18.22
C PRO A 42 10.15 -7.65 16.88
N HIS A 43 10.98 -7.74 15.83
CA HIS A 43 10.59 -7.35 14.47
C HIS A 43 9.72 -8.40 13.76
N HIS A 44 9.54 -9.58 14.37
CA HIS A 44 8.82 -10.71 13.80
C HIS A 44 7.91 -11.34 14.87
N GLY A 45 6.73 -11.77 14.44
CA GLY A 45 5.80 -12.53 15.26
C GLY A 45 6.09 -14.03 15.23
N PRO A 46 5.27 -14.83 15.94
CA PRO A 46 5.47 -16.29 16.04
C PRO A 46 5.27 -17.06 14.73
N HIS A 47 4.82 -16.40 13.66
CA HIS A 47 4.58 -17.01 12.36
C HIS A 47 5.57 -16.54 11.27
N ASP A 48 6.68 -15.92 11.66
CA ASP A 48 7.75 -15.44 10.76
C ASP A 48 7.25 -14.47 9.67
N GLY A 49 6.18 -13.73 9.97
CA GLY A 49 5.57 -12.75 9.10
C GLY A 49 6.04 -11.32 9.35
N GLU A 50 5.41 -10.39 8.63
CA GLU A 50 5.56 -8.96 8.88
C GLU A 50 4.69 -8.57 10.09
N LEU A 51 5.34 -8.08 11.15
CA LEU A 51 4.68 -7.66 12.37
C LEU A 51 4.30 -6.18 12.31
N PHE A 52 3.05 -5.89 12.64
CA PHE A 52 2.51 -4.54 12.75
C PHE A 52 2.11 -4.28 14.20
N ALA A 53 2.64 -3.20 14.77
CA ALA A 53 2.25 -2.70 16.08
C ALA A 53 1.39 -1.44 15.91
N PHE A 54 0.29 -1.37 16.66
CA PHE A 54 -0.63 -0.21 16.67
C PHE A 54 -0.77 0.34 18.09
N ASP A 55 -1.18 1.61 18.19
CA ASP A 55 -1.38 2.32 19.47
C ASP A 55 -0.21 2.14 20.46
N ASP A 56 1.01 2.40 19.98
CA ASP A 56 2.25 2.31 20.77
C ASP A 56 2.54 0.90 21.32
N GLY A 57 2.25 -0.14 20.53
CA GLY A 57 2.54 -1.54 20.90
C GLY A 57 1.43 -2.23 21.69
N LYS A 58 0.27 -1.60 21.89
CA LYS A 58 -0.87 -2.22 22.60
C LYS A 58 -1.59 -3.29 21.79
N TYR A 59 -1.52 -3.19 20.47
CA TYR A 59 -2.12 -4.15 19.57
C TYR A 59 -1.10 -4.63 18.56
N HIS A 60 -1.07 -5.94 18.34
CA HIS A 60 -0.19 -6.55 17.37
C HIS A 60 -1.00 -7.32 16.33
N ALA A 61 -0.57 -7.23 15.07
CA ALA A 61 -1.03 -8.10 14.01
C ALA A 61 0.15 -8.57 13.19
N GLU A 62 0.06 -9.76 12.62
CA GLU A 62 1.10 -10.32 11.77
C GLU A 62 0.52 -10.72 10.42
N ALA A 63 1.14 -10.28 9.33
CA ALA A 63 0.78 -10.67 7.98
C ALA A 63 1.77 -11.72 7.45
N VAL A 64 1.23 -12.83 6.97
CA VAL A 64 2.00 -13.94 6.37
C VAL A 64 1.49 -14.19 4.95
N ALA A 65 2.40 -14.24 3.98
CA ALA A 65 2.04 -14.69 2.63
C ALA A 65 1.75 -16.20 2.65
N ASP A 66 0.56 -16.59 2.19
CA ASP A 66 0.23 -18.01 2.03
C ASP A 66 0.95 -18.57 0.81
N LYS A 67 1.15 -19.90 0.79
CA LYS A 67 1.75 -20.59 -0.38
C LYS A 67 0.85 -20.50 -1.61
N SER A 68 -0.45 -20.25 -1.44
CA SER A 68 -1.37 -20.02 -2.56
C SER A 68 -1.18 -18.61 -3.13
N PRO A 69 -1.16 -18.45 -4.46
CA PRO A 69 -0.99 -17.14 -5.08
C PRO A 69 -2.12 -16.17 -4.69
N GLY A 70 -1.73 -14.96 -4.30
CA GLY A 70 -2.65 -13.86 -3.98
C GLY A 70 -3.35 -13.99 -2.63
N LYS A 71 -2.92 -14.90 -1.75
CA LYS A 71 -3.48 -15.04 -0.40
C LYS A 71 -2.52 -14.54 0.66
N VAL A 72 -3.09 -13.81 1.62
CA VAL A 72 -2.40 -13.34 2.82
C VAL A 72 -3.22 -13.76 4.02
N ILE A 73 -2.55 -14.26 5.06
CA ILE A 73 -3.14 -14.59 6.35
C ILE A 73 -2.80 -13.47 7.31
N ILE A 74 -3.81 -12.96 8.02
CA ILE A 74 -3.63 -11.95 9.06
C ILE A 74 -3.93 -12.60 10.41
N TYR A 75 -2.93 -12.64 11.28
CA TYR A 75 -3.08 -13.06 12.66
C TYR A 75 -3.30 -11.82 13.53
N MET A 76 -4.39 -11.81 14.30
CA MET A 76 -4.55 -10.88 15.40
C MET A 76 -3.84 -11.48 16.60
N LEU A 77 -2.83 -10.79 17.10
CA LEU A 77 -2.04 -11.23 18.24
C LEU A 77 -2.48 -10.44 19.47
N ASP A 78 -2.45 -11.07 20.63
CA ASP A 78 -2.56 -10.33 21.88
C ASP A 78 -1.34 -9.41 22.04
N GLY A 79 -1.56 -8.22 22.61
CA GLY A 79 -0.47 -7.40 23.11
C GLY A 79 0.13 -8.09 24.33
N GLU A 80 1.46 -8.10 24.44
CA GLU A 80 2.13 -8.51 25.69
C GLU A 80 1.76 -7.60 26.86
#